data_AF-A0A397VBM1-F1
#
_entry.id   AF-A0A397VBM1-F1
#
_cell.length_a   1.000
_cell.length_b   1.000
_cell.length_c   1.000
_cell.angle_alpha   90.00
_cell.angle_beta   90.00
_cell.angle_gamma   90.00
#
_symmetry.space_group_name_H-M   'P 1'
#
loop_
_entity.id
_entity.type
_entity.pdbx_description
1 polymer ?
#
loop_
_entity_poly.entity_id
_entity_poly.type
_entity_poly.pdbx_seq_one_letter_code
_entity_poly.pdbx_strand_id
1 'polypeptide(L)'
;MTNENISIKPNNNALALEYQDKVYFIMGGYKNMLVNLTNELTKSLEKNRSINVFELTYRGKIYFIMSKYDKALEDLNRLLEIMPNNTIALRYWCEINYMMKRHNESIADLYKLLKIKPKDTWAAEALNFVERL
;
A
#
# COMPACT_ATOMS: atom_id res chain seq x y z
N MET A 1 50.41 13.92 19.55
CA MET A 1 49.08 13.65 20.11
C MET A 1 48.41 12.67 19.15
N THR A 2 48.33 11.41 19.56
CA THR A 2 47.85 10.29 18.74
C THR A 2 46.32 10.35 18.65
N ASN A 3 45.79 10.44 17.44
CA ASN A 3 44.37 10.20 17.17
C ASN A 3 44.08 8.74 17.55
N GLU A 4 43.44 8.55 18.70
CA GLU A 4 42.87 7.27 19.09
C GLU A 4 41.78 6.92 18.07
N ASN A 5 42.12 5.96 17.19
CA ASN A 5 41.16 5.16 16.45
C ASN A 5 40.16 4.59 17.44
N ILE A 6 38.97 5.18 17.53
CA ILE A 6 37.83 4.56 18.17
C ILE A 6 37.45 3.37 17.30
N SER A 7 38.10 2.24 17.57
CA SER A 7 37.73 0.92 17.12
C SER A 7 36.30 0.66 17.63
N ILE A 8 35.31 0.95 16.78
CA ILE A 8 33.98 0.36 16.92
C ILE A 8 34.20 -1.12 16.64
N LYS A 9 34.53 -1.89 17.69
CA LYS A 9 34.50 -3.34 17.63
C LYS A 9 33.13 -3.72 17.06
N PRO A 10 33.05 -4.50 15.97
CA PRO A 10 31.78 -5.07 15.58
C PRO A 10 31.29 -5.86 16.78
N ASN A 11 30.17 -5.42 17.36
CA ASN A 11 29.51 -6.19 18.40
C ASN A 11 28.88 -7.39 17.68
N ASN A 12 29.71 -8.41 17.44
CA ASN A 12 29.37 -9.73 16.90
C ASN A 12 28.52 -10.49 17.93
N ASN A 13 27.38 -9.92 18.30
CA ASN A 13 26.44 -10.62 19.13
C ASN A 13 25.74 -11.62 18.21
N ALA A 14 26.18 -12.89 18.24
CA ALA A 14 25.67 -13.95 17.37
C ALA A 14 24.14 -14.02 17.37
N LEU A 15 23.51 -13.67 18.49
CA LEU A 15 22.06 -13.51 18.63
C LEU A 15 21.48 -12.43 17.72
N ALA A 16 22.13 -11.26 17.59
CA ALA A 16 21.66 -10.18 16.71
C ALA A 16 21.70 -10.59 15.24
N LEU A 17 22.73 -11.33 14.83
CA LEU A 17 22.83 -11.88 13.48
C LEU A 17 21.78 -12.97 13.23
N GLU A 18 21.55 -13.87 14.20
CA GLU A 18 20.48 -14.87 14.14
C GLU A 18 19.09 -14.23 14.02
N TYR A 19 18.82 -13.15 14.79
CA TYR A 19 17.56 -12.40 14.68
C TYR A 19 17.44 -11.72 13.31
N GLN A 20 18.52 -11.15 12.79
CA GLN A 20 18.55 -10.53 11.46
C GLN A 20 18.22 -11.54 10.36
N ASP A 21 18.81 -12.73 10.39
CA ASP A 21 18.54 -13.79 9.41
C ASP A 21 17.09 -14.28 9.48
N LYS A 22 16.54 -14.46 10.70
CA LYS A 22 15.11 -14.79 10.89
C LYS A 22 14.21 -13.70 10.31
N VAL A 23 14.52 -12.44 10.53
CA VAL A 23 13.76 -11.30 9.98
C VAL A 23 13.83 -11.30 8.46
N TYR A 24 15.00 -11.50 7.85
CA TYR A 24 15.13 -11.59 6.40
C TYR A 24 14.37 -12.78 5.81
N PHE A 25 14.43 -13.95 6.45
CA PHE A 25 13.67 -15.13 6.00
C PHE A 25 12.17 -14.86 6.02
N ILE A 26 11.65 -14.28 7.11
CA ILE A 26 10.23 -13.94 7.25
C ILE A 26 9.82 -12.89 6.20
N MET A 27 10.61 -11.82 6.03
CA MET A 27 10.33 -10.79 5.02
C MET A 27 10.38 -11.35 3.60
N GLY A 28 11.34 -12.23 3.30
CA GLY A 28 11.46 -12.91 2.01
C GLY A 28 10.24 -13.78 1.72
N GLY A 29 9.81 -14.59 2.70
CA GLY A 29 8.61 -15.41 2.61
C GLY A 29 7.36 -14.57 2.37
N TYR A 30 7.19 -13.48 3.13
CA TYR A 30 6.08 -12.55 2.96
C TYR A 30 6.06 -11.90 1.57
N LYS A 31 7.21 -11.41 1.09
CA LYS A 31 7.33 -10.83 -0.26
C LYS A 31 6.97 -11.82 -1.35
N ASN A 32 7.46 -13.07 -1.24
CA ASN A 32 7.13 -14.12 -2.20
C ASN A 32 5.64 -14.46 -2.20
N MET A 33 5.01 -14.51 -1.02
CA MET A 33 3.56 -14.71 -0.90
C MET A 33 2.77 -13.61 -1.62
N LEU A 34 3.12 -12.33 -1.43
CA LEU A 34 2.47 -11.22 -2.11
C LEU A 34 2.62 -11.28 -3.64
N VAL A 35 3.81 -11.65 -4.12
CA VAL A 35 4.06 -11.82 -5.56
C VAL A 35 3.21 -12.97 -6.13
N ASN A 36 3.18 -14.11 -5.45
CA ASN A 36 2.39 -15.26 -5.87
C ASN A 36 0.89 -14.93 -5.93
N LEU A 37 0.34 -14.30 -4.89
CA LEU A 37 -1.05 -13.85 -4.88
C LEU A 37 -1.36 -12.90 -6.05
N THR A 38 -0.47 -11.94 -6.32
CA THR A 38 -0.62 -11.00 -7.44
C THR A 38 -0.66 -11.73 -8.78
N ASN A 39 0.19 -12.74 -8.97
CA ASN A 39 0.25 -13.52 -10.20
C ASN A 39 -1.02 -14.35 -10.40
N GLU A 40 -1.53 -15.00 -9.35
CA GLU A 40 -2.77 -15.76 -9.42
C GLU A 40 -3.98 -14.87 -9.72
N LEU A 41 -4.06 -13.68 -9.10
CA LEU A 41 -5.10 -12.68 -9.42
C LEU A 41 -5.00 -12.20 -10.87
N THR A 42 -3.78 -12.02 -11.39
CA THR A 42 -3.55 -11.63 -12.79
C THR A 42 -4.04 -12.70 -13.76
N LYS A 43 -3.69 -13.97 -13.52
CA LYS A 43 -4.20 -15.09 -14.33
C LYS A 43 -5.72 -15.20 -14.27
N SER A 44 -6.33 -14.97 -13.09
CA SER A 44 -7.79 -14.95 -12.94
C SER A 44 -8.42 -13.88 -13.83
N LEU A 45 -7.87 -12.66 -13.79
CA LEU A 45 -8.32 -11.52 -14.60
C LEU A 45 -8.17 -11.76 -16.11
N GLU A 46 -7.16 -12.51 -16.54
CA GLU A 46 -6.95 -12.87 -17.96
C GLU A 46 -7.93 -13.95 -18.44
N LYS A 47 -8.31 -14.88 -17.55
CA LYS A 47 -9.16 -16.03 -17.90
C LYS A 47 -10.66 -15.68 -17.94
N ASN A 48 -11.11 -14.75 -17.12
CA ASN A 48 -12.53 -14.44 -16.97
C ASN A 48 -13.02 -13.40 -17.98
N ARG A 49 -14.17 -13.70 -18.63
CA ARG A 49 -14.90 -12.76 -19.50
C ARG A 49 -15.87 -11.84 -18.75
N SER A 50 -16.09 -12.04 -17.45
CA SER A 50 -16.96 -11.16 -16.64
C SER A 50 -16.18 -10.31 -15.64
N ILE A 51 -16.80 -9.18 -15.31
CA ILE A 51 -16.31 -8.09 -14.46
C ILE A 51 -15.82 -8.60 -13.09
N ASN A 52 -14.58 -8.28 -12.74
CA ASN A 52 -13.83 -8.87 -11.62
C ASN A 52 -13.59 -7.88 -10.46
N VAL A 53 -14.68 -7.44 -9.82
CA VAL A 53 -14.65 -6.49 -8.68
C VAL A 53 -13.74 -7.00 -7.55
N PHE A 54 -13.85 -8.30 -7.23
CA PHE A 54 -13.07 -8.91 -6.16
C PHE A 54 -11.58 -8.87 -6.49
N GLU A 55 -11.18 -9.37 -7.66
CA GLU A 55 -9.78 -9.47 -8.06
C GLU A 55 -9.13 -8.10 -8.19
N LEU A 56 -9.80 -7.11 -8.77
CA LEU A 56 -9.30 -5.73 -8.83
C LEU A 56 -9.13 -5.15 -7.41
N THR A 57 -10.09 -5.39 -6.52
CA THR A 57 -10.01 -4.93 -5.12
C THR A 57 -8.79 -5.52 -4.42
N TYR A 58 -8.58 -6.84 -4.50
CA TYR A 58 -7.48 -7.50 -3.80
C TYR A 58 -6.12 -7.21 -4.44
N ARG A 59 -6.04 -7.16 -5.77
CA ARG A 59 -4.78 -6.87 -6.47
C ARG A 59 -4.35 -5.42 -6.25
N GLY A 60 -5.29 -4.48 -6.27
CA GLY A 60 -5.03 -3.08 -5.88
C GLY A 60 -4.49 -2.95 -4.45
N LYS A 61 -5.09 -3.65 -3.48
CA LYS A 61 -4.60 -3.71 -2.08
C LYS A 61 -3.19 -4.28 -1.97
N ILE A 62 -2.92 -5.39 -2.65
CA ILE A 62 -1.61 -6.03 -2.62
C ILE A 62 -0.56 -5.12 -3.27
N TYR A 63 -0.89 -4.48 -4.40
CA TYR A 63 0.00 -3.50 -5.02
C TYR A 63 0.28 -2.31 -4.10
N PHE A 64 -0.71 -1.81 -3.37
CA PHE A 64 -0.49 -0.78 -2.34
C PHE A 64 0.50 -1.25 -1.27
N ILE A 65 0.31 -2.44 -0.70
CA ILE A 65 1.21 -3.02 0.31
C ILE A 65 2.64 -3.18 -0.24
N MET A 66 2.76 -3.56 -1.51
CA MET A 66 4.04 -3.66 -2.21
C MET A 66 4.64 -2.32 -2.64
N SER A 67 4.00 -1.19 -2.31
CA SER A 67 4.38 0.16 -2.76
C SER A 67 4.41 0.32 -4.29
N LYS A 68 3.66 -0.52 -5.02
CA LYS A 68 3.48 -0.46 -6.49
C LYS A 68 2.27 0.42 -6.81
N TYR A 69 2.36 1.70 -6.44
CA TYR A 69 1.24 2.63 -6.43
C TYR A 69 0.58 2.82 -7.80
N ASP A 70 1.34 2.94 -8.88
CA ASP A 70 0.77 3.12 -10.22
C ASP A 70 -0.11 1.93 -10.63
N LYS A 71 0.34 0.70 -10.33
CA LYS A 71 -0.44 -0.51 -10.60
C LYS A 71 -1.67 -0.63 -9.71
N ALA A 72 -1.55 -0.20 -8.46
CA ALA A 72 -2.69 -0.13 -7.55
C ALA A 72 -3.75 0.84 -8.10
N LEU A 73 -3.35 2.05 -8.51
CA LEU A 73 -4.26 3.02 -9.10
C LEU A 73 -4.91 2.50 -10.39
N GLU A 74 -4.20 1.78 -11.25
CA GLU A 74 -4.79 1.17 -12.45
C GLU A 74 -5.96 0.23 -12.11
N ASP A 75 -5.75 -0.68 -11.15
CA ASP A 75 -6.79 -1.62 -10.72
C ASP A 75 -7.94 -0.93 -10.01
N LEU A 76 -7.63 0.04 -9.15
CA LEU A 76 -8.64 0.83 -8.44
C LEU A 76 -9.46 1.68 -9.39
N ASN A 77 -8.87 2.20 -10.47
CA ASN A 77 -9.57 3.01 -11.47
C ASN A 77 -10.61 2.15 -12.18
N ARG A 78 -10.18 0.97 -12.66
CA ARG A 78 -11.10 -0.02 -13.27
C ARG A 78 -12.22 -0.42 -12.31
N LEU A 79 -11.89 -0.60 -11.03
CA LEU A 79 -12.89 -0.91 -10.00
C LEU A 79 -13.90 0.25 -9.81
N LEU A 80 -13.44 1.50 -9.82
CA LEU A 80 -14.29 2.69 -9.70
C LEU A 80 -15.13 2.94 -10.96
N GLU A 81 -14.66 2.56 -12.15
CA GLU A 81 -15.48 2.56 -13.38
C GLU A 81 -16.68 1.62 -13.26
N ILE A 82 -16.51 0.48 -12.57
CA ILE A 82 -17.57 -0.51 -12.33
C ILE A 82 -18.45 -0.10 -11.13
N MET A 83 -17.82 0.34 -10.05
CA MET A 83 -18.46 0.70 -8.79
C MET A 83 -17.97 2.09 -8.34
N PRO A 84 -18.55 3.18 -8.86
CA PRO A 84 -18.08 4.55 -8.61
C PRO A 84 -18.03 4.95 -7.13
N ASN A 85 -18.90 4.34 -6.32
CA ASN A 85 -19.01 4.61 -4.88
C ASN A 85 -18.36 3.52 -4.02
N ASN A 86 -17.46 2.70 -4.58
CA ASN A 86 -16.76 1.68 -3.81
C ASN A 86 -15.82 2.36 -2.79
N THR A 87 -16.25 2.36 -1.52
CA THR A 87 -15.53 3.04 -0.44
C THR A 87 -14.14 2.49 -0.20
N ILE A 88 -13.92 1.19 -0.42
CA ILE A 88 -12.58 0.58 -0.29
C ILE A 88 -11.66 1.17 -1.36
N ALA A 89 -12.12 1.21 -2.61
CA ALA A 89 -11.32 1.73 -3.70
C ALA A 89 -10.95 3.21 -3.51
N LEU A 90 -11.94 4.03 -3.11
CA LEU A 90 -11.72 5.44 -2.82
C LEU A 90 -10.73 5.67 -1.67
N ARG A 91 -10.79 4.85 -0.61
CA ARG A 91 -9.83 4.93 0.52
C ARG A 91 -8.41 4.68 0.06
N TYR A 92 -8.16 3.56 -0.61
CA TYR A 92 -6.81 3.26 -1.12
C TYR A 92 -6.35 4.29 -2.14
N TRP A 93 -7.25 4.84 -2.96
CA TRP A 93 -6.92 5.91 -3.89
C TRP A 93 -6.40 7.16 -3.17
N CYS A 94 -7.11 7.61 -2.13
CA CYS A 94 -6.70 8.74 -1.29
C CYS A 94 -5.35 8.48 -0.62
N GLU A 95 -5.16 7.28 -0.04
CA GLU A 95 -3.91 6.88 0.61
C GLU A 95 -2.75 6.82 -0.38
N ILE A 96 -2.96 6.29 -1.58
CA ILE A 96 -1.92 6.22 -2.60
C ILE A 96 -1.51 7.63 -3.03
N ASN A 97 -2.47 8.52 -3.31
CA ASN A 97 -2.14 9.90 -3.66
C ASN A 97 -1.35 10.59 -2.54
N TYR A 98 -1.73 10.35 -1.28
CA TYR A 98 -0.96 10.82 -0.14
C TYR A 98 0.49 10.27 -0.13
N MET A 99 0.66 8.95 -0.27
CA MET A 99 1.98 8.30 -0.28
C MET A 99 2.85 8.75 -1.46
N MET A 100 2.24 9.14 -2.57
CA MET A 100 2.90 9.72 -3.74
C MET A 100 3.17 11.23 -3.60
N LYS A 101 2.91 11.83 -2.42
CA LYS A 101 3.04 13.28 -2.14
C LYS A 101 2.11 14.17 -2.99
N ARG A 102 1.03 13.59 -3.49
CA ARG A 102 -0.06 14.26 -4.22
C ARG A 102 -1.14 14.70 -3.23
N HIS A 103 -0.77 15.62 -2.33
CA HIS A 103 -1.61 16.00 -1.20
C HIS A 103 -2.92 16.67 -1.64
N ASN A 104 -2.87 17.54 -2.64
CA ASN A 104 -4.05 18.23 -3.16
C ASN A 104 -5.06 17.25 -3.77
N GLU A 105 -4.58 16.27 -4.52
CA GLU A 105 -5.39 15.21 -5.11
C GLU A 105 -6.01 14.32 -4.03
N SER A 106 -5.23 13.95 -3.01
CA SER A 106 -5.72 13.19 -1.85
C SER A 106 -6.84 13.94 -1.12
N ILE A 107 -6.66 15.25 -0.85
CA ILE A 107 -7.67 16.12 -0.23
C ILE A 107 -8.94 16.14 -1.09
N ALA A 108 -8.83 16.38 -2.40
CA ALA A 108 -9.98 16.43 -3.30
C ALA A 108 -10.76 15.09 -3.32
N ASP A 109 -10.06 13.96 -3.30
CA ASP A 109 -10.67 12.64 -3.28
C ASP A 109 -11.31 12.31 -1.91
N LEU A 110 -10.72 12.77 -0.80
CA LEU A 110 -11.31 12.67 0.54
C LEU A 110 -12.62 13.46 0.65
N TYR A 111 -12.69 14.67 0.07
CA TYR A 111 -13.94 15.42 -0.01
C TYR A 111 -15.02 14.67 -0.81
N LYS A 112 -14.66 14.01 -1.92
CA LYS A 112 -15.61 13.16 -2.67
C LYS A 112 -16.10 11.99 -1.82
N LEU A 113 -15.20 11.32 -1.11
CA LEU A 113 -15.55 10.20 -0.22
C LEU A 113 -16.49 10.63 0.90
N LEU A 114 -16.23 11.79 1.52
CA LEU A 114 -17.10 12.36 2.55
C LEU A 114 -18.45 12.83 1.99
N LYS A 115 -18.52 13.28 0.73
CA LYS A 115 -19.81 13.55 0.08
C LYS A 115 -20.67 12.30 -0.07
N ILE A 116 -20.04 11.15 -0.35
CA ILE A 116 -20.71 9.84 -0.46
C ILE A 116 -21.07 9.28 0.91
N LYS A 117 -20.15 9.39 1.88
CA LYS A 117 -20.31 8.89 3.24
C LYS A 117 -19.92 9.97 4.27
N PRO A 118 -20.83 10.89 4.61
CA PRO A 118 -20.52 12.04 5.46
C PRO A 118 -20.06 11.72 6.88
N LYS A 119 -20.38 10.52 7.38
CA LYS A 119 -20.01 10.06 8.72
C LYS A 119 -18.83 9.09 8.71
N ASP A 120 -18.03 9.10 7.65
CA ASP A 120 -16.83 8.26 7.57
C ASP A 120 -15.70 8.87 8.42
N THR A 121 -15.50 8.30 9.61
CA THR A 121 -14.53 8.80 10.60
C THR A 121 -13.10 8.81 10.06
N TRP A 122 -12.70 7.72 9.39
CA TRP A 122 -11.37 7.62 8.78
C TRP A 122 -11.15 8.70 7.72
N ALA A 123 -12.14 8.96 6.85
CA ALA A 123 -11.97 9.97 5.79
C ALA A 123 -11.84 11.38 6.38
N ALA A 124 -12.59 11.69 7.45
CA ALA A 124 -12.48 12.95 8.16
C ALA A 124 -11.13 13.10 8.89
N GLU A 125 -10.63 12.04 9.52
CA GLU A 125 -9.32 12.03 10.18
C GLU A 125 -8.18 12.17 9.16
N ALA A 126 -8.24 11.42 8.05
CA ALA A 126 -7.28 11.51 6.96
C ALA A 126 -7.25 12.91 6.36
N LEU A 127 -8.42 13.54 6.13
CA LEU A 127 -8.50 14.90 5.61
C LEU A 127 -7.81 15.91 6.54
N ASN A 128 -8.16 15.88 7.83
CA ASN A 128 -7.52 16.73 8.84
C ASN A 128 -6.01 16.54 8.91
N PHE A 129 -5.53 15.31 8.71
CA PHE A 129 -4.11 15.00 8.72
C PHE A 129 -3.40 15.55 7.48
N VAL A 130 -3.95 15.35 6.28
CA VAL A 130 -3.32 15.81 5.03
C VAL A 130 -3.37 17.33 4.89
N GLU A 131 -4.42 18.01 5.36
CA GLU A 131 -4.54 19.48 5.32
C GLU A 131 -3.51 20.22 6.22
N ARG A 132 -2.83 19.52 7.12
CA ARG A 132 -1.86 20.10 8.08
C ARG A 132 -0.40 20.00 7.63
N LEU A 133 -0.12 19.39 6.48
CA LEU A 133 1.22 19.24 5.91
C LEU A 133 1.58 20.40 5.00
#